data_AF-A0A5C7F6U1-F1
#
_entry.id   AF-A0A5C7F6U1-F1
#
_cell.length_a   1.000
_cell.length_b   1.000
_cell.length_c   1.000
_cell.angle_alpha   90.00
_cell.angle_beta   90.00
_cell.angle_gamma   90.00
#
_symmetry.space_group_name_H-M   'P 1'
#
loop_
_entity.id
_entity.type
_entity.pdbx_description
1 polymer ?
#
loop_
_entity_poly.entity_id
_entity_poly.type
_entity_poly.pdbx_seq_one_letter_code
_entity_poly.pdbx_strand_id
1 'polypeptide(L)'
;MSQRIPEDVVDAVRRELDIVDVISEYMQLKKQGRNFTGLCPFHGEKTPSFSVSQDKQLYHCFGCGAGGNVFSFVMEYEGFSFLETVQKLASKTSVEIPEISSQETAVEKEENTSWYEGHDLAMKMYHHLLVSSPEGKRAREYLRKRGFTKEMIDRFQIGYAPDSWSFLTEFLKKRNFSTEDMAECGLLASRESDGRAFDRFRDRIMFPIWDKRGKVIAFGGRVLDPEGKPKYLNSPESEVFNKSRLLYYFNGARPAIKRKNEAVLFEGYVDVISAYRAGIEHGVGALGTALSEEQARMIRRNADKVILCYDGDKAGQQASWKNAELLIKAGLNVNIAVMPDNCDPDDYIKEYGAERFVHTVIGQPQTLMEFKSAFLRRDKNMSLETDQLQYVEEMLVEISRLPKALERDHYLKQLEEEFSLSYDVLKQEMQEHVQNSVQARTKQQNQLQRKETVKQVKRMMSAGEKAESDLIAAMLHSKEVTEEIELRIGSAFQHETYQALAALLYSYYAAGHESDPSAFLETVHDAELKQTAAALAMKQVHLDLSEQVLDDYARQIMHRAPAKKQIQELQQLMKQTSDVEELKAYASKMLEIKAKMQ
;
A
#
# COMPACT_ATOMS: atom_id res chain seq x y z
N MET A 1 -29.76 -6.90 10.82
CA MET A 1 -29.22 -7.94 9.92
C MET A 1 -28.69 -7.22 8.68
N SER A 2 -27.43 -7.42 8.33
CA SER A 2 -26.71 -6.62 7.32
C SER A 2 -27.44 -6.62 5.98
N GLN A 3 -27.85 -5.43 5.51
CA GLN A 3 -28.48 -5.24 4.19
C GLN A 3 -27.44 -5.47 3.09
N ARG A 4 -27.32 -6.72 2.65
CA ARG A 4 -26.54 -7.12 1.48
C ARG A 4 -27.33 -6.77 0.22
N ILE A 5 -26.64 -6.35 -0.84
CA ILE A 5 -27.19 -6.50 -2.19
C ILE A 5 -27.60 -7.97 -2.30
N PRO A 6 -28.84 -8.28 -2.74
CA PRO A 6 -29.27 -9.66 -2.85
C PRO A 6 -28.20 -10.49 -3.58
N GLU A 7 -27.82 -11.64 -3.01
CA GLU A 7 -26.69 -12.44 -3.53
C GLU A 7 -26.95 -12.84 -4.99
N ASP A 8 -28.21 -13.02 -5.38
CA ASP A 8 -28.67 -13.24 -6.75
C ASP A 8 -28.38 -12.06 -7.70
N VAL A 9 -28.45 -10.81 -7.23
CA VAL A 9 -28.11 -9.62 -8.02
C VAL A 9 -26.60 -9.53 -8.22
N VAL A 10 -25.80 -9.78 -7.17
CA VAL A 10 -24.34 -9.82 -7.27
C VAL A 10 -23.90 -10.91 -8.25
N ASP A 11 -24.48 -12.10 -8.13
CA ASP A 11 -24.22 -13.21 -9.03
C ASP A 11 -24.66 -12.93 -10.47
N ALA A 12 -25.79 -12.25 -10.68
CA ALA A 12 -26.25 -11.85 -12.01
C ALA A 12 -25.25 -10.88 -12.66
N VAL A 13 -24.80 -9.85 -11.93
CA VAL A 13 -23.78 -8.90 -12.42
C VAL A 13 -22.48 -9.65 -12.75
N ARG A 14 -22.06 -10.58 -11.89
CA ARG A 14 -20.84 -11.37 -12.09
C ARG A 14 -20.90 -12.24 -13.34
N ARG A 15 -22.05 -12.87 -13.61
CA ARG A 15 -22.25 -13.78 -14.76
C ARG A 15 -22.29 -13.06 -16.11
N GLU A 16 -22.74 -11.81 -16.15
CA GLU A 16 -22.76 -11.01 -17.39
C GLU A 16 -21.40 -10.41 -17.74
N LEU A 17 -20.46 -10.33 -16.79
CA LEU A 17 -19.15 -9.74 -17.00
C LEU A 17 -18.12 -10.81 -17.40
N ASP A 18 -17.27 -10.46 -18.36
CA ASP A 18 -16.03 -11.18 -18.60
C ASP A 18 -14.89 -10.46 -17.88
N ILE A 19 -14.25 -11.15 -16.94
CA ILE A 19 -13.10 -10.62 -16.20
C ILE A 19 -11.96 -10.16 -17.11
N VAL A 20 -11.74 -10.83 -18.26
CA VAL A 20 -10.69 -10.45 -19.20
C VAL A 20 -11.02 -9.11 -19.83
N ASP A 21 -12.27 -8.89 -20.22
CA ASP A 21 -12.70 -7.63 -20.83
C ASP A 21 -12.60 -6.49 -19.83
N VAL A 22 -13.09 -6.69 -18.62
CA VAL A 22 -13.03 -5.68 -17.55
C VAL A 22 -11.58 -5.33 -17.22
N ILE A 23 -10.70 -6.32 -17.02
CA ILE A 23 -9.28 -6.06 -16.69
C ILE A 23 -8.54 -5.43 -17.87
N SER A 24 -8.89 -5.79 -19.10
CA SER A 24 -8.27 -5.24 -20.32
C SER A 24 -8.52 -3.74 -20.50
N GLU A 25 -9.56 -3.18 -19.85
CA GLU A 25 -9.77 -1.73 -19.78
C GLU A 25 -8.69 -1.00 -18.95
N TYR A 26 -8.07 -1.70 -18.00
CA TYR A 26 -7.10 -1.12 -17.06
C TYR A 26 -5.65 -1.43 -17.42
N MET A 27 -5.39 -2.54 -18.11
CA MET A 27 -4.04 -3.00 -18.43
C MET A 27 -3.97 -3.86 -19.69
N GLN A 28 -2.79 -3.93 -20.30
CA GLN A 28 -2.57 -4.79 -21.45
C GLN A 28 -2.42 -6.25 -21.01
N LEU A 29 -3.26 -7.11 -21.59
CA LEU A 29 -3.23 -8.55 -21.43
C LEU A 29 -2.87 -9.24 -22.75
N LYS A 30 -1.98 -10.23 -22.70
CA LYS A 30 -1.60 -11.06 -23.83
C LYS A 30 -2.08 -12.49 -23.62
N LYS A 31 -2.79 -13.06 -24.59
CA LYS A 31 -3.22 -14.47 -24.53
C LYS A 31 -2.00 -15.40 -24.55
N GLN A 32 -1.91 -16.29 -23.57
CA GLN A 32 -0.87 -17.32 -23.44
C GLN A 32 -1.49 -18.66 -23.02
N GLY A 33 -1.69 -19.54 -24.00
CA GLY A 33 -2.43 -20.79 -23.80
C GLY A 33 -3.91 -20.53 -23.51
N ARG A 34 -4.42 -21.08 -22.40
CA ARG A 34 -5.81 -20.88 -21.93
C ARG A 34 -6.02 -19.59 -21.12
N ASN A 35 -4.94 -18.98 -20.62
CA ASN A 35 -5.00 -17.78 -19.79
C ASN A 35 -4.51 -16.55 -20.55
N PHE A 36 -4.74 -15.39 -19.97
CA PHE A 36 -4.19 -14.11 -20.38
C PHE A 36 -3.15 -13.66 -19.36
N THR A 37 -2.06 -13.03 -19.81
CA THR A 37 -0.95 -12.65 -18.95
C THR A 37 -0.52 -11.20 -19.19
N GLY A 38 -0.18 -10.48 -18.13
CA GLY A 38 0.28 -9.09 -18.17
C GLY A 38 1.22 -8.74 -17.01
N LEU A 39 1.68 -7.49 -16.98
CA LEU A 39 2.43 -6.95 -15.84
C LEU A 39 1.46 -6.61 -14.71
N CYS A 40 1.72 -7.09 -13.51
CA CYS A 40 0.84 -6.87 -12.38
C CYS A 40 0.66 -5.37 -12.08
N PRO A 41 -0.59 -4.88 -11.96
CA PRO A 41 -0.85 -3.48 -11.62
C PRO A 41 -0.64 -3.19 -10.12
N PHE A 42 -0.50 -4.22 -9.29
CA PHE A 42 -0.43 -4.11 -7.83
C PHE A 42 1.00 -4.09 -7.29
N HIS A 43 2.00 -4.46 -8.09
CA HIS A 43 3.42 -4.38 -7.72
C HIS A 43 4.31 -4.16 -8.95
N GLY A 44 5.49 -3.56 -8.74
CA GLY A 44 6.42 -3.28 -9.83
C GLY A 44 7.18 -4.53 -10.27
N GLU A 45 6.98 -4.95 -11.52
CA GLU A 45 7.72 -6.04 -12.15
C GLU A 45 8.10 -5.74 -13.61
N LYS A 46 9.12 -6.44 -14.12
CA LYS A 46 9.56 -6.35 -15.53
C LYS A 46 9.14 -7.56 -16.36
N THR A 47 8.82 -8.66 -15.69
CA THR A 47 8.39 -9.92 -16.30
C THR A 47 6.93 -10.14 -15.95
N PRO A 48 6.03 -10.41 -16.92
CA PRO A 48 4.62 -10.64 -16.65
C PRO A 48 4.41 -11.79 -15.66
N SER A 49 3.80 -11.53 -14.50
CA SER A 49 3.38 -12.57 -13.55
C SER A 49 1.88 -12.53 -13.23
N PHE A 50 1.15 -11.56 -13.76
CA PHE A 50 -0.29 -11.42 -13.59
C PHE A 50 -1.03 -12.29 -14.60
N SER A 51 -1.73 -13.32 -14.13
CA SER A 51 -2.49 -14.26 -14.96
C SER A 51 -3.99 -14.11 -14.72
N VAL A 52 -4.76 -13.98 -15.79
CA VAL A 52 -6.22 -13.91 -15.79
C VAL A 52 -6.75 -15.13 -16.54
N SER A 53 -7.68 -15.87 -15.94
CA SER A 53 -8.33 -17.02 -16.55
C SER A 53 -9.75 -16.65 -16.94
N GLN A 54 -10.03 -16.64 -18.24
CA GLN A 54 -11.36 -16.36 -18.78
C GLN A 54 -12.34 -17.47 -18.37
N ASP A 55 -11.93 -18.73 -18.50
CA ASP A 55 -12.79 -19.87 -18.15
C ASP A 55 -13.14 -19.90 -16.66
N LYS A 56 -12.19 -19.55 -15.78
CA LYS A 56 -12.38 -19.56 -14.33
C LYS A 56 -12.96 -18.25 -13.79
N GLN A 57 -13.04 -17.20 -14.60
CA GLN A 57 -13.41 -15.84 -14.20
C GLN A 57 -12.60 -15.30 -12.99
N LEU A 58 -11.29 -15.59 -12.97
CA LEU A 58 -10.38 -15.23 -11.87
C LEU A 58 -9.08 -14.59 -12.37
N TYR A 59 -8.39 -13.88 -11.49
CA TYR A 59 -6.99 -13.46 -11.66
C TYR A 59 -6.12 -13.93 -10.50
N HIS A 60 -4.83 -14.11 -10.78
CA HIS A 60 -3.81 -14.34 -9.78
C HIS A 60 -2.45 -13.84 -10.27
N CYS A 61 -1.73 -13.16 -9.40
CA CYS A 61 -0.38 -12.68 -9.62
C CYS A 61 0.63 -13.62 -8.97
N PHE A 62 1.43 -14.32 -9.78
CA PHE A 62 2.47 -15.22 -9.28
C PHE A 62 3.68 -14.51 -8.65
N GLY A 63 3.83 -13.20 -8.86
CA GLY A 63 4.84 -12.36 -8.20
C GLY A 63 4.47 -11.96 -6.76
N CYS A 64 3.35 -11.26 -6.57
CA CYS A 64 2.95 -10.70 -5.27
C CYS A 64 1.83 -11.45 -4.53
N GLY A 65 1.20 -12.46 -5.14
CA GLY A 65 0.11 -13.24 -4.53
C GLY A 65 -1.29 -12.59 -4.61
N ALA A 66 -1.40 -11.37 -5.15
CA ALA A 66 -2.71 -10.75 -5.36
C ALA A 66 -3.58 -11.61 -6.28
N GLY A 67 -4.81 -11.93 -5.86
CA GLY A 67 -5.69 -12.80 -6.61
C GLY A 67 -7.13 -12.71 -6.14
N GLY A 68 -8.07 -12.95 -7.05
CA GLY A 68 -9.50 -12.81 -6.80
C GLY A 68 -10.31 -12.80 -8.08
N ASN A 69 -11.53 -12.28 -7.99
CA ASN A 69 -12.45 -12.16 -9.12
C ASN A 69 -12.54 -10.71 -9.65
N VAL A 70 -13.47 -10.45 -10.57
CA VAL A 70 -13.65 -9.13 -11.20
C VAL A 70 -13.93 -8.00 -10.19
N PHE A 71 -14.73 -8.26 -9.16
CA PHE A 71 -15.01 -7.27 -8.12
C PHE A 71 -13.75 -7.00 -7.28
N SER A 72 -13.06 -8.05 -6.86
CA SER A 72 -11.82 -7.94 -6.09
C SER A 72 -10.78 -7.11 -6.83
N PHE A 73 -10.64 -7.32 -8.15
CA PHE A 73 -9.74 -6.54 -8.99
C PHE A 73 -10.09 -5.05 -8.98
N VAL A 74 -11.34 -4.70 -9.27
CA VAL A 74 -11.77 -3.29 -9.37
C VAL A 74 -11.73 -2.61 -8.01
N MET A 75 -12.12 -3.32 -6.94
CA MET A 75 -11.97 -2.84 -5.57
C MET A 75 -10.52 -2.52 -5.25
N GLU A 76 -9.58 -3.41 -5.55
CA GLU A 76 -8.16 -3.22 -5.23
C GLU A 76 -7.51 -2.16 -6.12
N TYR A 77 -7.88 -2.12 -7.40
CA TYR A 77 -7.32 -1.19 -8.38
C TYR A 77 -7.81 0.26 -8.20
N GLU A 78 -9.13 0.44 -7.99
CA GLU A 78 -9.76 1.77 -7.81
C GLU A 78 -9.90 2.16 -6.33
N GLY A 79 -9.69 1.21 -5.42
CA GLY A 79 -9.91 1.33 -3.97
C GLY A 79 -11.40 1.38 -3.58
N PHE A 80 -12.33 0.99 -4.43
CA PHE A 80 -13.76 1.11 -4.14
C PHE A 80 -14.22 0.12 -3.06
N SER A 81 -15.26 0.50 -2.33
CA SER A 81 -16.01 -0.43 -1.48
C SER A 81 -16.74 -1.49 -2.35
N PHE A 82 -17.18 -2.58 -1.74
CA PHE A 82 -17.90 -3.63 -2.46
C PHE A 82 -19.17 -3.11 -3.16
N LEU A 83 -20.00 -2.33 -2.46
CA LEU A 83 -21.21 -1.74 -3.02
C LEU A 83 -20.91 -0.80 -4.20
N GLU A 84 -19.93 0.10 -4.07
CA GLU A 84 -19.52 1.00 -5.16
C GLU A 84 -19.03 0.20 -6.38
N THR A 85 -18.32 -0.91 -6.13
CA THR A 85 -17.81 -1.78 -7.19
C THR A 85 -18.94 -2.50 -7.91
N VAL A 86 -19.89 -3.08 -7.17
CA VAL A 86 -21.06 -3.73 -7.76
C VAL A 86 -21.90 -2.72 -8.55
N GLN A 87 -22.14 -1.51 -8.03
CA GLN A 87 -22.86 -0.46 -8.74
C GLN A 87 -22.14 -0.01 -10.03
N LYS A 88 -20.82 0.19 -9.97
CA LYS A 88 -20.02 0.55 -11.15
C LYS A 88 -20.07 -0.54 -12.21
N LEU A 89 -19.91 -1.80 -11.79
CA LEU A 89 -19.88 -2.92 -12.72
C LEU A 89 -21.27 -3.26 -13.26
N ALA A 90 -22.33 -3.12 -12.47
CA ALA A 90 -23.71 -3.30 -12.93
C ALA A 90 -24.13 -2.27 -13.99
N SER A 91 -23.56 -1.06 -13.98
CA SER A 91 -23.81 -0.08 -15.06
C SER A 91 -23.33 -0.55 -16.44
N LYS A 92 -22.50 -1.61 -16.50
CA LYS A 92 -22.02 -2.25 -17.72
C LYS A 92 -22.82 -3.51 -18.10
N THR A 93 -23.77 -3.92 -17.26
CA THR A 93 -24.61 -5.10 -17.45
C THR A 93 -26.07 -4.67 -17.67
N SER A 94 -26.92 -5.63 -18.01
CA SER A 94 -28.37 -5.42 -18.11
C SER A 94 -29.11 -5.58 -16.78
N VAL A 95 -28.37 -5.80 -15.69
CA VAL A 95 -28.90 -6.09 -14.36
C VAL A 95 -29.26 -4.79 -13.64
N GLU A 96 -30.55 -4.60 -13.37
CA GLU A 96 -31.02 -3.52 -12.51
C GLU A 96 -30.75 -3.86 -11.04
N ILE A 97 -29.99 -3.01 -10.34
CA ILE A 97 -29.82 -3.12 -8.90
C ILE A 97 -31.06 -2.48 -8.24
N PRO A 98 -31.84 -3.22 -7.42
CA PRO A 98 -32.96 -2.63 -6.69
C PRO A 98 -32.51 -1.42 -5.87
N GLU A 99 -33.25 -0.31 -5.92
CA GLU A 99 -33.06 0.79 -4.99
C GLU A 99 -33.37 0.31 -3.56
N ILE A 100 -32.34 -0.12 -2.84
CA ILE A 100 -32.49 -0.54 -1.44
C ILE A 100 -32.87 0.71 -0.63
N SER A 101 -34.14 0.81 -0.23
CA SER A 101 -34.63 1.87 0.65
C SER A 101 -33.95 1.74 2.01
N SER A 102 -33.06 2.69 2.27
CA SER A 102 -32.24 2.85 3.46
C SER A 102 -33.07 3.22 4.69
N GLN A 103 -33.27 2.27 5.61
CA GLN A 103 -33.81 2.57 6.95
C GLN A 103 -32.91 2.09 8.09
N GLU A 104 -32.09 1.04 7.91
CA GLU A 104 -31.11 0.61 8.94
C GLU A 104 -29.65 0.94 8.58
N THR A 105 -29.34 1.10 7.29
CA THR A 105 -28.11 1.78 6.83
C THR A 105 -28.17 3.31 7.02
N ALA A 106 -29.30 3.85 7.47
CA ALA A 106 -29.43 5.27 7.76
C ALA A 106 -28.37 5.67 8.79
N VAL A 107 -28.18 4.98 9.92
CA VAL A 107 -27.28 5.49 10.97
C VAL A 107 -25.79 5.46 10.58
N GLU A 108 -25.22 4.35 10.08
CA GLU A 108 -23.79 4.30 9.68
C GLU A 108 -23.48 4.99 8.34
N LYS A 109 -24.41 4.98 7.35
CA LYS A 109 -24.25 5.79 6.12
C LYS A 109 -24.59 7.25 6.36
N GLU A 110 -25.51 7.61 7.26
CA GLU A 110 -25.72 8.99 7.72
C GLU A 110 -24.52 9.45 8.53
N GLU A 111 -23.91 8.64 9.39
CA GLU A 111 -22.71 9.02 10.15
C GLU A 111 -21.56 9.34 9.19
N ASN A 112 -21.20 8.41 8.28
CA ASN A 112 -20.16 8.67 7.30
C ASN A 112 -20.55 9.80 6.33
N THR A 113 -21.81 9.88 5.87
CA THR A 113 -22.28 10.99 5.01
C THR A 113 -22.26 12.33 5.74
N SER A 114 -22.68 12.36 7.01
CA SER A 114 -22.67 13.50 7.93
C SER A 114 -21.25 13.98 8.17
N TRP A 115 -20.27 13.07 8.29
CA TRP A 115 -18.86 13.45 8.37
C TRP A 115 -18.40 14.19 7.12
N TYR A 116 -18.68 13.68 5.92
CA TYR A 116 -18.34 14.37 4.67
C TYR A 116 -19.09 15.71 4.52
N GLU A 117 -20.38 15.75 4.88
CA GLU A 117 -21.21 16.96 4.83
C GLU A 117 -20.74 18.01 5.82
N GLY A 118 -20.37 17.60 7.04
CA GLY A 118 -19.79 18.45 8.07
C GLY A 118 -18.46 19.06 7.62
N HIS A 119 -17.59 18.26 7.01
CA HIS A 119 -16.33 18.73 6.43
C HIS A 119 -16.54 19.69 5.25
N ASP A 120 -17.45 19.38 4.33
CA ASP A 120 -17.79 20.25 3.19
C ASP A 120 -18.38 21.59 3.67
N LEU A 121 -19.27 21.54 4.65
CA LEU A 121 -19.88 22.73 5.23
C LEU A 121 -18.85 23.58 6.01
N ALA A 122 -17.94 22.94 6.74
CA ALA A 122 -16.82 23.61 7.40
C ALA A 122 -15.89 24.28 6.38
N MET A 123 -15.55 23.60 5.28
CA MET A 123 -14.77 24.17 4.18
C MET A 123 -15.45 25.43 3.64
N LYS A 124 -16.74 25.34 3.28
CA LYS A 124 -17.53 26.47 2.76
C LYS A 124 -17.56 27.64 3.75
N MET A 125 -17.75 27.36 5.04
CA MET A 125 -17.76 28.39 6.08
C MET A 125 -16.38 29.05 6.23
N TYR A 126 -15.31 28.29 6.37
CA TYR A 126 -13.96 28.83 6.48
C TYR A 126 -13.56 29.63 5.23
N HIS A 127 -13.91 29.15 4.04
CA HIS A 127 -13.68 29.87 2.79
C HIS A 127 -14.48 31.18 2.75
N HIS A 128 -15.76 31.16 3.15
CA HIS A 128 -16.58 32.37 3.25
C HIS A 128 -15.99 33.40 4.21
N LEU A 129 -15.53 32.97 5.40
CA LEU A 129 -14.86 33.86 6.35
C LEU A 129 -13.59 34.48 5.74
N LEU A 130 -12.76 33.66 5.08
CA LEU A 130 -11.56 34.16 4.44
C LEU A 130 -11.87 35.17 3.34
N VAL A 131 -12.89 34.97 2.51
CA VAL A 131 -13.13 35.83 1.34
C VAL A 131 -13.98 37.06 1.67
N SER A 132 -14.98 36.90 2.53
CA SER A 132 -16.09 37.86 2.66
C SER A 132 -16.13 38.59 4.01
N SER A 133 -15.54 38.02 5.07
CA SER A 133 -15.70 38.59 6.41
C SER A 133 -14.60 39.61 6.77
N PRO A 134 -14.88 40.56 7.69
CA PRO A 134 -13.85 41.46 8.24
C PRO A 134 -12.72 40.70 8.97
N GLU A 135 -13.04 39.63 9.69
CA GLU A 135 -12.11 38.79 10.46
C GLU A 135 -11.06 38.14 9.54
N GLY A 136 -11.47 37.74 8.32
CA GLY A 136 -10.55 37.19 7.33
C GLY A 136 -9.52 38.18 6.76
N LYS A 137 -9.63 39.50 7.05
CA LYS A 137 -8.77 40.53 6.43
C LYS A 137 -7.28 40.27 6.67
N ARG A 138 -6.89 39.93 7.91
CA ARG A 138 -5.49 39.64 8.27
C ARG A 138 -4.97 38.42 7.52
N ALA A 139 -5.79 37.37 7.40
CA ALA A 139 -5.45 36.16 6.65
C ALA A 139 -5.31 36.41 5.14
N ARG A 140 -6.20 37.23 4.54
CA ARG A 140 -6.10 37.64 3.13
C ARG A 140 -4.83 38.43 2.85
N GLU A 141 -4.50 39.40 3.70
CA GLU A 141 -3.28 40.19 3.57
C GLU A 141 -2.02 39.32 3.68
N TYR A 142 -2.04 38.36 4.60
CA TYR A 142 -0.99 37.36 4.76
C TYR A 142 -0.80 36.52 3.49
N LEU A 143 -1.88 35.92 2.97
CA LEU A 143 -1.88 35.12 1.75
C LEU A 143 -1.42 35.92 0.53
N ARG A 144 -1.88 37.18 0.40
CA ARG A 144 -1.45 38.08 -0.67
C ARG A 144 0.05 38.37 -0.62
N LYS A 145 0.62 38.60 0.58
CA LYS A 145 2.08 38.78 0.75
C LYS A 145 2.86 37.52 0.36
N ARG A 146 2.27 36.34 0.52
CA ARG A 146 2.82 35.05 0.05
C ARG A 146 2.55 34.80 -1.45
N GLY A 147 1.85 35.69 -2.14
CA GLY A 147 1.57 35.64 -3.58
C GLY A 147 0.42 34.69 -3.95
N PHE A 148 -0.45 34.34 -3.02
CA PHE A 148 -1.68 33.61 -3.34
C PHE A 148 -2.66 34.55 -4.05
N THR A 149 -3.10 34.15 -5.25
CA THR A 149 -4.11 34.89 -6.01
C THR A 149 -5.52 34.50 -5.56
N LYS A 150 -6.52 35.29 -5.96
CA LYS A 150 -7.92 34.97 -5.68
C LYS A 150 -8.32 33.64 -6.33
N GLU A 151 -7.88 33.41 -7.56
CA GLU A 151 -8.15 32.18 -8.32
C GLU A 151 -7.57 30.95 -7.62
N MET A 152 -6.41 31.09 -6.96
CA MET A 152 -5.82 30.02 -6.15
C MET A 152 -6.62 29.77 -4.86
N ILE A 153 -6.99 30.83 -4.17
CA ILE A 153 -7.82 30.75 -2.96
C ILE A 153 -9.13 30.05 -3.27
N ASP A 154 -9.76 30.39 -4.39
CA ASP A 154 -11.01 29.78 -4.85
C ASP A 154 -10.79 28.33 -5.33
N ARG A 155 -9.74 28.05 -6.12
CA ARG A 155 -9.45 26.69 -6.61
C ARG A 155 -9.17 25.69 -5.50
N PHE A 156 -8.36 26.07 -4.52
CA PHE A 156 -7.99 25.20 -3.40
C PHE A 156 -8.94 25.36 -2.20
N GLN A 157 -10.01 26.16 -2.34
CA GLN A 157 -10.99 26.42 -1.28
C GLN A 157 -10.33 26.81 0.05
N ILE A 158 -9.28 27.65 -0.03
CA ILE A 158 -8.52 28.10 1.14
C ILE A 158 -9.47 28.90 2.04
N GLY A 159 -9.38 28.68 3.35
CA GLY A 159 -10.26 29.30 4.34
C GLY A 159 -9.52 29.95 5.50
N TYR A 160 -10.30 30.47 6.45
CA TYR A 160 -9.81 31.03 7.70
C TYR A 160 -10.68 30.54 8.86
N ALA A 161 -10.03 29.93 9.86
CA ALA A 161 -10.64 29.60 11.13
C ALA A 161 -10.42 30.78 12.11
N PRO A 162 -11.50 31.37 12.64
CA PRO A 162 -11.40 32.52 13.53
C PRO A 162 -10.78 32.14 14.87
N ASP A 163 -10.31 33.13 15.63
CA ASP A 163 -9.82 32.92 16.99
C ASP A 163 -10.99 32.73 17.97
N SER A 164 -11.59 31.54 17.95
CA SER A 164 -12.71 31.19 18.82
C SER A 164 -12.65 29.72 19.18
N TRP A 165 -13.04 29.38 20.41
CA TRP A 165 -13.08 28.00 20.90
C TRP A 165 -14.30 27.21 20.46
N SER A 166 -15.34 27.87 19.94
CA SER A 166 -16.63 27.21 19.68
C SER A 166 -17.33 27.73 18.42
N PHE A 167 -16.63 28.44 17.54
CA PHE A 167 -17.25 29.03 16.35
C PHE A 167 -17.81 27.95 15.42
N LEU A 168 -16.98 26.98 15.01
CA LEU A 168 -17.38 25.88 14.16
C LEU A 168 -18.33 24.95 14.92
N THR A 169 -18.03 24.67 16.20
CA THR A 169 -18.86 23.83 17.07
C THR A 169 -20.31 24.32 17.12
N GLU A 170 -20.54 25.60 17.42
CA GLU A 170 -21.88 26.20 17.46
C GLU A 170 -22.52 26.28 16.06
N PHE A 171 -21.72 26.51 15.03
CA PHE A 171 -22.18 26.57 13.65
C PHE A 171 -22.72 25.23 13.13
N LEU A 172 -22.02 24.12 13.44
CA LEU A 172 -22.42 22.76 13.13
C LEU A 172 -23.62 22.32 13.97
N LYS A 173 -23.60 22.63 15.27
CA LYS A 173 -24.72 22.35 16.18
C LYS A 173 -26.03 23.01 15.73
N LYS A 174 -25.98 24.27 15.27
CA LYS A 174 -27.14 24.98 14.70
C LYS A 174 -27.69 24.36 13.41
N ARG A 175 -26.94 23.47 12.77
CA ARG A 175 -27.32 22.72 11.57
C ARG A 175 -27.61 21.25 11.87
N ASN A 176 -27.82 20.93 13.14
CA ASN A 176 -28.18 19.59 13.63
C ASN A 176 -27.09 18.52 13.42
N PHE A 177 -25.82 18.92 13.33
CA PHE A 177 -24.71 17.96 13.39
C PHE A 177 -24.40 17.59 14.84
N SER A 178 -24.21 16.29 15.10
CA SER A 178 -23.70 15.77 16.37
C SER A 178 -22.28 16.26 16.61
N THR A 179 -22.02 16.89 17.76
CA THR A 179 -20.70 17.43 18.07
C THR A 179 -19.67 16.33 18.39
N GLU A 180 -20.16 15.22 18.88
CA GLU A 180 -19.45 14.00 19.20
C GLU A 180 -18.93 13.34 17.92
N ASP A 181 -19.80 13.15 16.92
CA ASP A 181 -19.45 12.58 15.61
C ASP A 181 -18.44 13.47 14.88
N MET A 182 -18.62 14.80 14.96
CA MET A 182 -17.68 15.77 14.38
C MET A 182 -16.32 15.75 15.08
N ALA A 183 -16.27 15.38 16.36
CA ALA A 183 -15.01 15.16 17.07
C ALA A 183 -14.35 13.82 16.68
N GLU A 184 -15.15 12.77 16.48
CA GLU A 184 -14.68 11.44 16.08
C GLU A 184 -14.02 11.44 14.69
N CYS A 185 -14.64 12.11 13.70
CA CYS A 185 -14.05 12.26 12.37
C CYS A 185 -12.87 13.25 12.33
N GLY A 186 -12.53 13.90 13.45
CA GLY A 186 -11.38 14.78 13.60
C GLY A 186 -11.59 16.23 13.13
N LEU A 187 -12.83 16.63 12.85
CA LEU A 187 -13.18 18.01 12.50
C LEU A 187 -13.18 18.93 13.73
N LEU A 188 -13.75 18.45 14.84
CA LEU A 188 -13.68 19.06 16.17
C LEU A 188 -12.67 18.33 17.06
N ALA A 189 -12.34 18.91 18.21
CA ALA A 189 -11.58 18.25 19.26
C ALA A 189 -12.48 18.07 20.49
N SER A 190 -12.26 17.01 21.26
CA SER A 190 -12.97 16.79 22.53
C SER A 190 -12.05 17.05 23.72
N ARG A 191 -12.58 17.66 24.78
CA ARG A 191 -11.84 17.88 26.04
C ARG A 191 -11.78 16.59 26.84
N GLU A 192 -10.59 16.19 27.27
CA GLU A 192 -10.38 15.01 28.11
C GLU A 192 -11.14 15.08 29.45
N SER A 193 -11.37 16.29 29.98
CA SER A 193 -11.99 16.48 31.29
C SER A 193 -13.49 16.19 31.34
N ASP A 194 -14.23 16.62 30.31
CA ASP A 194 -15.70 16.65 30.32
C ASP A 194 -16.33 16.21 28.99
N GLY A 195 -15.53 15.75 28.03
CA GLY A 195 -15.99 15.27 26.72
C GLY A 195 -16.54 16.35 25.79
N ARG A 196 -16.53 17.63 26.19
CA ARG A 196 -17.13 18.70 25.38
C ARG A 196 -16.30 18.97 24.13
N ALA A 197 -16.98 18.97 22.99
CA ALA A 197 -16.40 19.35 21.71
C ALA A 197 -16.04 20.85 21.66
N PHE A 198 -14.94 21.17 20.99
CA PHE A 198 -14.47 22.52 20.74
C PHE A 198 -13.72 22.60 19.42
N ASP A 199 -13.51 23.83 18.94
CA ASP A 199 -12.83 24.10 17.69
C ASP A 199 -11.35 23.69 17.79
N ARG A 200 -10.97 22.68 17.00
CA ARG A 200 -9.59 22.22 16.87
C ARG A 200 -8.69 23.31 16.27
N PHE A 201 -9.17 23.93 15.19
CA PHE A 201 -8.46 24.95 14.44
C PHE A 201 -8.94 26.32 14.88
N ARG A 202 -8.01 27.15 15.34
CA ARG A 202 -8.27 28.52 15.82
C ARG A 202 -7.19 29.43 15.32
N ASP A 203 -7.60 30.60 14.84
CA ASP A 203 -6.73 31.63 14.26
C ASP A 203 -5.74 31.10 13.21
N ARG A 204 -6.26 30.32 12.26
CA ARG A 204 -5.47 29.60 11.26
C ARG A 204 -6.01 29.80 9.85
N ILE A 205 -5.10 29.91 8.89
CA ILE A 205 -5.42 29.70 7.48
C ILE A 205 -5.68 28.20 7.28
N MET A 206 -6.81 27.89 6.66
CA MET A 206 -7.30 26.53 6.48
C MET A 206 -7.05 26.05 5.06
N PHE A 207 -6.46 24.88 4.93
CA PHE A 207 -6.19 24.17 3.69
C PHE A 207 -6.99 22.86 3.72
N PRO A 208 -8.09 22.76 2.95
CA PRO A 208 -8.87 21.53 2.88
C PRO A 208 -8.04 20.37 2.32
N ILE A 209 -8.28 19.17 2.81
CA ILE A 209 -7.65 17.94 2.35
C ILE A 209 -8.74 17.04 1.80
N TRP A 210 -8.57 16.59 0.56
CA TRP A 210 -9.57 15.81 -0.17
C TRP A 210 -9.19 14.34 -0.28
N ASP A 211 -10.18 13.47 -0.21
CA ASP A 211 -10.04 12.07 -0.59
C ASP A 211 -9.80 11.91 -2.11
N LYS A 212 -9.63 10.67 -2.54
CA LYS A 212 -9.46 10.32 -3.96
C LYS A 212 -10.66 10.70 -4.86
N ARG A 213 -11.85 10.89 -4.28
CA ARG A 213 -13.10 11.27 -4.96
C ARG A 213 -13.27 12.79 -5.02
N GLY A 214 -12.43 13.55 -4.32
CA GLY A 214 -12.52 15.00 -4.21
C GLY A 214 -13.47 15.48 -3.09
N LYS A 215 -13.88 14.61 -2.17
CA LYS A 215 -14.61 15.03 -0.95
C LYS A 215 -13.63 15.47 0.12
N VAL A 216 -13.97 16.55 0.85
CA VAL A 216 -13.15 17.03 1.97
C VAL A 216 -13.29 16.06 3.14
N ILE A 217 -12.15 15.67 3.71
CA ILE A 217 -12.06 14.69 4.82
C ILE A 217 -11.20 15.16 5.98
N ALA A 218 -10.45 16.25 5.80
CA ALA A 218 -9.56 16.81 6.81
C ALA A 218 -9.14 18.23 6.45
N PHE A 219 -8.42 18.88 7.37
CA PHE A 219 -7.82 20.18 7.15
C PHE A 219 -6.36 20.22 7.64
N GLY A 220 -5.55 20.97 6.90
CA GLY A 220 -4.30 21.57 7.38
C GLY A 220 -4.56 23.01 7.82
N GLY A 221 -4.00 23.40 8.95
CA GLY A 221 -4.19 24.72 9.55
C GLY A 221 -2.86 25.40 9.83
N ARG A 222 -2.61 26.54 9.18
CA ARG A 222 -1.41 27.34 9.40
C ARG A 222 -1.70 28.52 10.32
N VAL A 223 -0.92 28.65 11.38
CA VAL A 223 -1.04 29.80 12.29
C VAL A 223 -0.59 31.10 11.62
N LEU A 224 -1.29 32.20 11.92
CA LEU A 224 -0.95 33.55 11.44
C LEU A 224 0.08 34.23 12.33
N ASP A 225 0.01 33.97 13.64
CA ASP A 225 0.95 34.47 14.64
C ASP A 225 2.32 33.81 14.48
N PRO A 226 3.41 34.57 14.26
CA PRO A 226 4.77 34.03 14.21
C PRO A 226 5.20 33.25 15.47
N GLU A 227 4.68 33.61 16.64
CA GLU A 227 5.00 32.94 17.91
C GLU A 227 4.08 31.73 18.18
N GLY A 228 2.99 31.61 17.42
CA GLY A 228 2.02 30.54 17.55
C GLY A 228 2.63 29.17 17.23
N LYS A 229 2.43 28.20 18.12
CA LYS A 229 2.87 26.81 17.94
C LYS A 229 1.69 25.83 17.98
N PRO A 230 1.68 24.77 17.16
CA PRO A 230 2.62 24.50 16.05
C PRO A 230 2.33 25.39 14.83
N LYS A 231 3.37 25.63 13.99
CA LYS A 231 3.27 26.43 12.75
C LYS A 231 2.20 25.87 11.81
N TYR A 232 2.18 24.55 11.65
CA TYR A 232 1.17 23.80 10.92
C TYR A 232 0.53 22.76 11.84
N LEU A 233 -0.79 22.62 11.73
CA LEU A 233 -1.59 21.65 12.47
C LEU A 233 -2.44 20.89 11.46
N ASN A 234 -2.37 19.56 11.42
CA ASN A 234 -3.28 18.75 10.61
C ASN A 234 -4.40 18.19 11.49
N SER A 235 -5.51 17.78 10.87
CA SER A 235 -6.48 16.88 11.49
C SER A 235 -5.77 15.65 12.09
N PRO A 236 -6.30 15.08 13.19
CA PRO A 236 -5.81 13.81 13.72
C PRO A 236 -6.16 12.68 12.76
N GLU A 237 -5.54 11.49 12.91
CA GLU A 237 -6.01 10.31 12.18
C GLU A 237 -7.47 10.02 12.56
N SER A 238 -8.29 9.66 11.59
CA SER A 238 -9.68 9.24 11.75
C SER A 238 -10.03 8.18 10.70
N GLU A 239 -11.25 7.64 10.75
CA GLU A 239 -11.71 6.67 9.75
C GLU A 239 -11.69 7.25 8.32
N VAL A 240 -12.03 8.54 8.18
CA VAL A 240 -12.04 9.23 6.89
C VAL A 240 -10.69 9.83 6.49
N PHE A 241 -9.76 10.02 7.43
CA PHE A 241 -8.47 10.65 7.17
C PHE A 241 -7.31 9.83 7.73
N ASN A 242 -6.57 9.20 6.80
CA ASN A 242 -5.33 8.50 7.10
C ASN A 242 -4.16 9.09 6.30
N LYS A 243 -3.17 9.67 7.00
CA LYS A 243 -2.03 10.34 6.33
C LYS A 243 -1.18 9.39 5.51
N SER A 244 -1.06 8.14 5.93
CA SER A 244 -0.25 7.14 5.25
C SER A 244 -0.87 6.64 3.93
N ARG A 245 -2.13 6.98 3.65
CA ARG A 245 -2.88 6.48 2.47
C ARG A 245 -3.23 7.56 1.46
N LEU A 246 -2.76 8.77 1.67
CA LEU A 246 -3.20 9.93 0.92
C LEU A 246 -2.04 10.88 0.65
N LEU A 247 -2.06 11.49 -0.54
CA LEU A 247 -1.21 12.61 -0.91
C LEU A 247 -2.09 13.83 -1.13
N TYR A 248 -1.67 14.97 -0.59
CA TYR A 248 -2.36 16.24 -0.78
C TYR A 248 -2.52 16.56 -2.27
N TYR A 249 -3.73 17.01 -2.64
CA TYR A 249 -4.12 17.39 -4.00
C TYR A 249 -4.00 16.27 -5.06
N PHE A 250 -3.89 15.01 -4.66
CA PHE A 250 -3.76 13.90 -5.60
C PHE A 250 -4.95 13.80 -6.57
N ASN A 251 -6.18 14.01 -6.09
CA ASN A 251 -7.38 14.01 -6.92
C ASN A 251 -7.31 15.05 -8.06
N GLY A 252 -6.84 16.26 -7.77
CA GLY A 252 -6.69 17.35 -8.74
C GLY A 252 -5.48 17.18 -9.65
N ALA A 253 -4.38 16.63 -9.13
CA ALA A 253 -3.14 16.42 -9.88
C ALA A 253 -3.18 15.16 -10.78
N ARG A 254 -4.00 14.16 -10.45
CA ARG A 254 -4.03 12.85 -11.14
C ARG A 254 -4.16 12.94 -12.67
N PRO A 255 -5.03 13.78 -13.27
CA PRO A 255 -5.08 13.92 -14.72
C PRO A 255 -3.76 14.42 -15.33
N ALA A 256 -3.10 15.36 -14.67
CA ALA A 256 -1.81 15.90 -15.12
C ALA A 256 -0.67 14.89 -14.92
N ILE A 257 -0.68 14.15 -13.81
CA ILE A 257 0.28 13.06 -13.51
C ILE A 257 0.22 12.00 -14.62
N LYS A 258 -0.98 11.51 -14.94
CA LYS A 258 -1.17 10.50 -16.01
C LYS A 258 -0.73 11.03 -17.37
N ARG A 259 -1.11 12.27 -17.71
CA ARG A 259 -0.77 12.89 -19.00
C ARG A 259 0.74 13.07 -19.18
N LYS A 260 1.46 13.42 -18.12
CA LYS A 260 2.92 13.61 -18.14
C LYS A 260 3.72 12.32 -17.87
N ASN A 261 3.06 11.28 -17.36
CA ASN A 261 3.70 10.09 -16.80
C ASN A 261 4.75 10.42 -15.72
N GLU A 262 4.48 11.46 -14.94
CA GLU A 262 5.39 12.02 -13.95
C GLU A 262 4.61 12.73 -12.83
N ALA A 263 5.04 12.57 -11.59
CA ALA A 263 4.56 13.33 -10.44
C ALA A 263 5.70 14.15 -9.81
N VAL A 264 5.39 15.31 -9.24
CA VAL A 264 6.32 16.04 -8.37
C VAL A 264 5.84 15.90 -6.93
N LEU A 265 6.67 15.32 -6.07
CA LEU A 265 6.35 15.08 -4.67
C LEU A 265 7.03 16.11 -3.77
N PHE A 266 6.19 16.81 -3.01
CA PHE A 266 6.56 17.86 -2.06
C PHE A 266 6.28 17.41 -0.61
N GLU A 267 6.81 18.14 0.36
CA GLU A 267 6.57 17.87 1.79
C GLU A 267 5.19 18.36 2.25
N GLY A 268 4.84 19.61 1.90
CA GLY A 268 3.66 20.30 2.41
C GLY A 268 2.65 20.71 1.33
N TYR A 269 1.45 21.10 1.79
CA TYR A 269 0.42 21.64 0.91
C TYR A 269 0.75 23.03 0.34
N VAL A 270 1.53 23.84 1.07
CA VAL A 270 1.94 25.16 0.58
C VAL A 270 2.82 25.04 -0.65
N ASP A 271 3.77 24.11 -0.64
CA ASP A 271 4.69 23.86 -1.76
C ASP A 271 3.92 23.38 -2.99
N VAL A 272 2.94 22.49 -2.80
CA VAL A 272 2.06 22.03 -3.88
C VAL A 272 1.29 23.20 -4.50
N ILE A 273 0.73 24.09 -3.68
CA ILE A 273 -0.05 25.24 -4.17
C ILE A 273 0.87 26.26 -4.87
N SER A 274 2.07 26.51 -4.34
CA SER A 274 3.06 27.40 -4.94
C SER A 274 3.62 26.84 -6.25
N ALA A 275 3.87 25.54 -6.33
CA ALA A 275 4.26 24.85 -7.55
C ALA A 275 3.14 24.86 -8.59
N TYR A 276 1.88 24.67 -8.17
CA TYR A 276 0.72 24.80 -9.05
C TYR A 276 0.64 26.19 -9.69
N ARG A 277 0.87 27.26 -8.90
CA ARG A 277 0.96 28.65 -9.41
C ARG A 277 2.08 28.80 -10.45
N ALA A 278 3.18 28.08 -10.29
CA ALA A 278 4.27 28.07 -11.24
C ALA A 278 3.99 27.24 -12.50
N GLY A 279 2.82 26.60 -12.62
CA GLY A 279 2.44 25.76 -13.78
C GLY A 279 2.71 24.27 -13.60
N ILE A 280 3.12 23.84 -12.40
CA ILE A 280 3.32 22.42 -12.05
C ILE A 280 1.99 21.82 -11.58
N GLU A 281 1.14 21.41 -12.52
CA GLU A 281 -0.18 20.84 -12.22
C GLU A 281 -0.16 19.41 -11.64
N HIS A 282 1.00 18.74 -11.71
CA HIS A 282 1.21 17.33 -11.35
C HIS A 282 1.94 17.20 -10.00
N GLY A 283 1.86 18.25 -9.17
CA GLY A 283 2.44 18.31 -7.83
C GLY A 283 1.51 17.72 -6.76
N VAL A 284 2.07 16.94 -5.84
CA VAL A 284 1.36 16.30 -4.70
C VAL A 284 2.19 16.38 -3.42
N GLY A 285 1.56 16.31 -2.24
CA GLY A 285 2.26 16.54 -0.96
C GLY A 285 2.09 15.42 0.08
N ALA A 286 3.14 15.10 0.84
CA ALA A 286 3.14 14.04 1.87
C ALA A 286 2.56 14.47 3.25
N LEU A 287 2.04 15.70 3.36
CA LEU A 287 1.39 16.25 4.56
C LEU A 287 2.27 16.23 5.83
N GLY A 288 3.58 16.40 5.68
CA GLY A 288 4.51 16.45 6.82
C GLY A 288 4.68 15.12 7.55
N THR A 289 4.49 14.00 6.84
CA THR A 289 4.77 12.64 7.34
C THR A 289 5.83 11.96 6.49
N ALA A 290 6.50 10.94 7.06
CA ALA A 290 7.36 10.08 6.26
C ALA A 290 6.53 9.39 5.17
N LEU A 291 7.03 9.38 3.94
CA LEU A 291 6.36 8.75 2.81
C LEU A 291 6.12 7.25 3.10
N SER A 292 4.91 6.77 2.83
CA SER A 292 4.53 5.37 3.02
C SER A 292 4.66 4.56 1.72
N GLU A 293 4.71 3.24 1.84
CA GLU A 293 4.65 2.34 0.68
C GLU A 293 3.33 2.51 -0.09
N GLU A 294 2.23 2.77 0.60
CA GLU A 294 0.91 2.91 -0.02
C GLU A 294 0.84 4.18 -0.87
N GLN A 295 1.40 5.29 -0.38
CA GLN A 295 1.58 6.53 -1.14
C GLN A 295 2.50 6.32 -2.35
N ALA A 296 3.61 5.61 -2.18
CA ALA A 296 4.52 5.28 -3.28
C ALA A 296 3.82 4.45 -4.37
N ARG A 297 3.07 3.41 -3.98
CA ARG A 297 2.25 2.61 -4.92
C ARG A 297 1.16 3.44 -5.58
N MET A 298 0.56 4.39 -4.87
CA MET A 298 -0.44 5.30 -5.43
C MET A 298 0.13 6.16 -6.55
N ILE A 299 1.35 6.68 -6.41
CA ILE A 299 2.05 7.39 -7.49
C ILE A 299 2.36 6.40 -8.62
N ARG A 300 2.93 5.23 -8.31
CA ARG A 300 3.32 4.21 -9.30
C ARG A 300 2.17 3.78 -10.23
N ARG A 301 0.94 3.65 -9.70
CA ARG A 301 -0.25 3.31 -10.48
C ARG A 301 -0.65 4.37 -11.51
N ASN A 302 -0.14 5.59 -11.39
CA ASN A 302 -0.52 6.74 -12.23
C ASN A 302 0.67 7.34 -13.01
N ALA A 303 1.90 7.03 -12.62
CA ALA A 303 3.12 7.46 -13.30
C ALA A 303 4.29 6.49 -13.06
N ASP A 304 5.18 6.40 -14.04
CA ASP A 304 6.46 5.67 -13.92
C ASP A 304 7.58 6.54 -13.33
N LYS A 305 7.45 7.87 -13.38
CA LYS A 305 8.45 8.83 -12.92
C LYS A 305 7.97 9.66 -11.74
N VAL A 306 8.90 10.01 -10.86
CA VAL A 306 8.66 10.95 -9.76
C VAL A 306 9.87 11.85 -9.55
N ILE A 307 9.62 13.14 -9.38
CA ILE A 307 10.60 14.14 -8.97
C ILE A 307 10.34 14.47 -7.50
N LEU A 308 11.32 14.23 -6.63
CA LEU A 308 11.28 14.67 -5.24
C LEU A 308 11.76 16.12 -5.17
N CYS A 309 10.96 17.02 -4.59
CA CYS A 309 11.32 18.42 -4.37
C CYS A 309 10.98 18.79 -2.93
N TYR A 310 11.96 18.59 -2.05
CA TYR A 310 11.85 18.76 -0.59
C TYR A 310 12.69 19.96 -0.15
N ASP A 311 12.59 20.34 1.12
CA ASP A 311 13.28 21.51 1.64
C ASP A 311 14.80 21.36 1.53
N GLY A 312 15.49 22.47 1.24
CA GLY A 312 16.95 22.48 1.07
C GLY A 312 17.75 22.35 2.37
N ASP A 313 17.09 22.12 3.51
CA ASP A 313 17.77 21.90 4.78
C ASP A 313 18.28 20.45 4.93
N LYS A 314 19.02 20.18 6.01
CA LYS A 314 19.61 18.85 6.25
C LYS A 314 18.54 17.77 6.45
N ALA A 315 17.39 18.12 7.04
CA ALA A 315 16.30 17.19 7.29
C ALA A 315 15.55 16.85 5.99
N GLY A 316 15.23 17.84 5.16
CA GLY A 316 14.59 17.67 3.85
C GLY A 316 15.46 16.87 2.87
N GLN A 317 16.78 17.11 2.87
CA GLN A 317 17.72 16.30 2.07
C GLN A 317 17.80 14.85 2.56
N GLN A 318 17.85 14.62 3.88
CA GLN A 318 17.85 13.27 4.43
C GLN A 318 16.51 12.54 4.16
N ALA A 319 15.39 13.27 4.21
CA ALA A 319 14.09 12.76 3.84
C ALA A 319 14.02 12.42 2.34
N SER A 320 14.61 13.26 1.47
CA SER A 320 14.73 13.00 0.04
C SER A 320 15.46 11.69 -0.25
N TRP A 321 16.62 11.47 0.40
CA TRP A 321 17.35 10.21 0.29
C TRP A 321 16.47 9.02 0.64
N LYS A 322 15.88 9.03 1.85
CA LYS A 322 15.08 7.90 2.36
C LYS A 322 13.87 7.62 1.48
N ASN A 323 13.16 8.66 1.07
CA ASN A 323 11.94 8.54 0.27
C ASN A 323 12.27 8.11 -1.17
N ALA A 324 13.41 8.52 -1.73
CA ALA A 324 13.86 8.05 -3.03
C ALA A 324 14.07 6.53 -3.04
N GLU A 325 14.69 5.96 -2.02
CA GLU A 325 14.89 4.51 -1.92
C GLU A 325 13.55 3.76 -1.82
N LEU A 326 12.57 4.31 -1.10
CA LEU A 326 11.23 3.75 -1.00
C LEU A 326 10.50 3.76 -2.36
N LEU A 327 10.57 4.88 -3.08
CA LEU A 327 9.95 5.05 -4.40
C LEU A 327 10.60 4.14 -5.45
N ILE A 328 11.91 3.97 -5.43
CA ILE A 328 12.63 3.02 -6.30
C ILE A 328 12.19 1.59 -6.01
N LYS A 329 12.05 1.21 -4.72
CA LYS A 329 11.53 -0.12 -4.33
C LYS A 329 10.10 -0.34 -4.81
N ALA A 330 9.28 0.70 -4.83
CA ALA A 330 7.93 0.67 -5.40
C ALA A 330 7.92 0.64 -6.95
N GLY A 331 9.09 0.70 -7.59
CA GLY A 331 9.25 0.57 -9.04
C GLY A 331 9.13 1.88 -9.81
N LEU A 332 9.30 3.04 -9.17
CA LEU A 332 9.37 4.33 -9.84
C LEU A 332 10.79 4.69 -10.26
N ASN A 333 10.90 5.43 -11.37
CA ASN A 333 12.11 6.16 -11.74
C ASN A 333 12.14 7.48 -10.96
N VAL A 334 13.12 7.61 -10.06
CA VAL A 334 13.19 8.76 -9.14
C VAL A 334 14.29 9.71 -9.55
N ASN A 335 13.94 10.99 -9.67
CA ASN A 335 14.88 12.10 -9.73
C ASN A 335 14.65 13.03 -8.53
N ILE A 336 15.66 13.84 -8.19
CA ILE A 336 15.65 14.77 -7.07
C ILE A 336 15.88 16.18 -7.60
N ALA A 337 14.91 17.06 -7.39
CA ALA A 337 15.04 18.49 -7.61
C ALA A 337 15.63 19.12 -6.35
N VAL A 338 16.91 19.49 -6.42
CA VAL A 338 17.66 20.00 -5.26
C VAL A 338 17.36 21.49 -5.05
N MET A 339 16.86 21.82 -3.86
CA MET A 339 16.63 23.19 -3.43
C MET A 339 17.90 23.81 -2.85
N PRO A 340 18.13 25.13 -3.00
CA PRO A 340 19.18 25.84 -2.29
C PRO A 340 19.02 25.73 -0.77
N ASP A 341 20.14 25.91 -0.07
CA ASP A 341 20.21 25.82 1.39
C ASP A 341 19.17 26.70 2.10
N ASN A 342 18.44 26.09 3.03
CA ASN A 342 17.40 26.74 3.83
C ASN A 342 16.28 27.40 3.00
N CYS A 343 16.07 26.93 1.76
CA CYS A 343 15.02 27.40 0.87
C CYS A 343 13.98 26.29 0.66
N ASP A 344 12.70 26.62 0.86
CA ASP A 344 11.58 25.77 0.46
C ASP A 344 11.09 26.17 -0.95
N PRO A 345 10.28 25.33 -1.64
CA PRO A 345 9.74 25.66 -2.95
C PRO A 345 8.95 26.97 -2.98
N ASP A 346 8.20 27.30 -1.93
CA ASP A 346 7.42 28.54 -1.83
C ASP A 346 8.34 29.78 -1.78
N ASP A 347 9.44 29.71 -1.05
CA ASP A 347 10.41 30.77 -0.87
C ASP A 347 11.25 30.95 -2.14
N TYR A 348 11.67 29.86 -2.79
CA TYR A 348 12.39 29.93 -4.07
C TYR A 348 11.54 30.59 -5.16
N ILE A 349 10.27 30.21 -5.30
CA ILE A 349 9.38 30.80 -6.31
C ILE A 349 9.15 32.28 -6.04
N LYS A 350 9.13 32.71 -4.77
CA LYS A 350 8.99 34.14 -4.42
C LYS A 350 10.24 34.95 -4.72
N GLU A 351 11.41 34.41 -4.43
CA GLU A 351 12.68 35.12 -4.60
C GLU A 351 13.15 35.11 -6.07
N TYR A 352 13.02 33.98 -6.76
CA TYR A 352 13.62 33.74 -8.07
C TYR A 352 12.60 33.64 -9.21
N GLY A 353 11.30 33.55 -8.90
CA GLY A 353 10.22 33.48 -9.88
C GLY A 353 9.86 32.07 -10.35
N ALA A 354 8.65 31.93 -10.89
CA ALA A 354 8.08 30.67 -11.35
C ALA A 354 8.85 30.04 -12.51
N GLU A 355 9.27 30.84 -13.50
CA GLU A 355 9.98 30.34 -14.68
C GLU A 355 11.28 29.63 -14.29
N ARG A 356 12.07 30.25 -13.40
CA ARG A 356 13.32 29.67 -12.94
C ARG A 356 13.11 28.40 -12.11
N PHE A 357 12.08 28.36 -11.27
CA PHE A 357 11.71 27.15 -10.54
C PHE A 357 11.36 25.99 -11.51
N VAL A 358 10.54 26.25 -12.52
CA VAL A 358 10.15 25.23 -13.49
C VAL A 358 11.34 24.76 -14.34
N HIS A 359 12.15 25.67 -14.87
CA HIS A 359 13.22 25.31 -15.80
C HIS A 359 14.49 24.79 -15.11
N THR A 360 14.88 25.39 -13.99
CA THR A 360 16.15 25.08 -13.32
C THR A 360 15.98 24.05 -12.21
N VAL A 361 14.90 24.10 -11.42
CA VAL A 361 14.73 23.18 -10.29
C VAL A 361 14.02 21.91 -10.74
N ILE A 362 12.84 22.04 -11.34
CA ILE A 362 12.05 20.88 -11.78
C ILE A 362 12.52 20.34 -13.13
N GLY A 363 12.97 21.21 -14.03
CA GLY A 363 13.38 20.85 -15.40
C GLY A 363 14.79 20.28 -15.53
N GLN A 364 15.63 20.42 -14.49
CA GLN A 364 16.99 19.85 -14.44
C GLN A 364 17.18 19.06 -13.13
N PRO A 365 16.34 18.03 -12.88
CA PRO A 365 16.46 17.27 -11.65
C PRO A 365 17.67 16.32 -11.75
N GLN A 366 18.26 16.03 -10.61
CA GLN A 366 19.41 15.13 -10.49
C GLN A 366 18.96 13.69 -10.32
N THR A 367 19.76 12.75 -10.78
CA THR A 367 19.62 11.35 -10.40
C THR A 367 19.88 11.16 -8.90
N LEU A 368 19.39 10.05 -8.32
CA LEU A 368 19.68 9.73 -6.93
C LEU A 368 21.19 9.64 -6.64
N MET A 369 22.00 9.16 -7.59
CA MET A 369 23.44 9.01 -7.37
C MET A 369 24.16 10.35 -7.37
N GLU A 370 23.81 11.27 -8.28
CA GLU A 370 24.33 12.64 -8.28
C GLU A 370 23.98 13.37 -6.99
N PHE A 371 22.74 13.21 -6.52
CA PHE A 371 22.30 13.76 -5.24
C PHE A 371 23.11 13.20 -4.06
N LYS A 372 23.27 11.86 -3.98
CA LYS A 372 24.07 11.21 -2.92
C LYS A 372 25.52 11.68 -2.93
N SER A 373 26.12 11.78 -4.13
CA SER A 373 27.47 12.33 -4.32
C SER A 373 27.59 13.75 -3.75
N ALA A 374 26.69 14.67 -4.13
CA ALA A 374 26.70 16.03 -3.60
C ALA A 374 26.46 16.07 -2.08
N PHE A 375 25.53 15.28 -1.57
CA PHE A 375 25.18 15.21 -0.16
C PHE A 375 26.36 14.75 0.71
N LEU A 376 27.06 13.68 0.31
CA LEU A 376 28.18 13.11 1.06
C LEU A 376 29.43 14.01 1.08
N ARG A 377 29.54 14.97 0.16
CA ARG A 377 30.61 15.97 0.13
C ARG A 377 30.39 17.13 1.10
N ARG A 378 29.13 17.43 1.44
CA ARG A 378 28.73 18.71 2.05
C ARG A 378 29.42 19.01 3.38
N ASP A 379 29.65 17.99 4.20
CA ASP A 379 30.27 18.13 5.53
C ASP A 379 31.76 17.76 5.53
N LYS A 380 32.41 17.71 4.35
CA LYS A 380 33.80 17.24 4.20
C LYS A 380 34.67 18.28 3.52
N ASN A 381 35.92 18.40 3.99
CA ASN A 381 36.91 19.23 3.35
C ASN A 381 37.65 18.45 2.25
N MET A 382 37.24 18.65 1.00
CA MET A 382 37.87 18.00 -0.16
C MET A 382 39.32 18.42 -0.43
N SER A 383 39.92 19.31 0.38
CA SER A 383 41.37 19.55 0.35
C SER A 383 42.17 18.61 1.27
N LEU A 384 41.51 17.88 2.17
CA LEU A 384 42.16 16.93 3.10
C LEU A 384 42.05 15.51 2.55
N GLU A 385 43.18 14.83 2.44
CA GLU A 385 43.25 13.44 1.94
C GLU A 385 42.36 12.49 2.76
N THR A 386 42.30 12.68 4.09
CA THR A 386 41.43 11.89 4.97
C THR A 386 39.94 12.00 4.60
N ASP A 387 39.47 13.22 4.33
CA ASP A 387 38.07 13.48 4.01
C ASP A 387 37.73 13.03 2.58
N GLN A 388 38.69 13.11 1.65
CA GLN A 388 38.57 12.56 0.31
C GLN A 388 38.42 11.04 0.35
N LEU A 389 39.28 10.34 1.10
CA LEU A 389 39.20 8.88 1.26
C LEU A 389 37.87 8.47 1.91
N GLN A 390 37.44 9.18 2.96
CA GLN A 390 36.15 8.92 3.60
C GLN A 390 34.97 9.13 2.63
N TYR A 391 35.02 10.15 1.78
CA TYR A 391 34.03 10.35 0.71
C TYR A 391 34.01 9.19 -0.30
N VAL A 392 35.19 8.76 -0.76
CA VAL A 392 35.31 7.63 -1.70
C VAL A 392 34.74 6.35 -1.08
N GLU A 393 35.08 6.03 0.17
CA GLU A 393 34.55 4.86 0.89
C GLU A 393 33.02 4.90 0.98
N GLU A 394 32.43 6.03 1.39
CA GLU A 394 30.98 6.18 1.47
C GLU A 394 30.30 6.07 0.10
N MET A 395 30.92 6.60 -0.97
CA MET A 395 30.42 6.45 -2.33
C MET A 395 30.52 5.01 -2.84
N LEU A 396 31.60 4.28 -2.53
CA LEU A 396 31.75 2.87 -2.89
C LEU A 396 30.63 2.02 -2.27
N VAL A 397 30.21 2.33 -1.04
CA VAL A 397 29.06 1.69 -0.40
C VAL A 397 27.78 1.93 -1.20
N GLU A 398 27.53 3.14 -1.69
CA GLU A 398 26.33 3.45 -2.48
C GLU A 398 26.38 2.85 -3.90
N ILE A 399 27.55 2.89 -4.56
CA ILE A 399 27.77 2.27 -5.87
C ILE A 399 27.58 0.76 -5.78
N SER A 400 28.04 0.12 -4.70
CA SER A 400 27.89 -1.33 -4.50
C SER A 400 26.42 -1.80 -4.48
N ARG A 401 25.49 -0.91 -4.10
CA ARG A 401 24.05 -1.18 -4.04
C ARG A 401 23.35 -1.09 -5.39
N LEU A 402 24.00 -0.53 -6.41
CA LEU A 402 23.42 -0.43 -7.75
C LEU A 402 23.26 -1.83 -8.37
N PRO A 403 22.10 -2.13 -8.99
CA PRO A 403 21.83 -3.46 -9.52
C PRO A 403 22.63 -3.77 -10.79
N LYS A 404 22.90 -2.77 -11.65
CA LYS A 404 23.53 -2.97 -12.96
C LYS A 404 25.05 -2.81 -12.87
N ALA A 405 25.78 -3.81 -13.38
CA ALA A 405 27.24 -3.78 -13.44
C ALA A 405 27.79 -2.61 -14.26
N LEU A 406 27.11 -2.24 -15.35
CA LEU A 406 27.49 -1.12 -16.21
C LEU A 406 27.40 0.23 -15.47
N GLU A 407 26.35 0.44 -14.67
CA GLU A 407 26.22 1.66 -13.87
C GLU A 407 27.33 1.71 -12.81
N ARG A 408 27.64 0.59 -12.16
CA ARG A 408 28.78 0.50 -11.22
C ARG A 408 30.11 0.87 -11.87
N ASP A 409 30.39 0.29 -13.04
CA ASP A 409 31.63 0.58 -13.81
C ASP A 409 31.76 2.07 -14.14
N HIS A 410 30.66 2.71 -14.55
CA HIS A 410 30.63 4.14 -14.87
C HIS A 410 31.00 5.02 -13.67
N TYR A 411 30.36 4.80 -12.51
CA TYR A 411 30.65 5.61 -11.32
C TYR A 411 32.03 5.32 -10.72
N LEU A 412 32.56 4.09 -10.86
CA LEU A 412 33.93 3.77 -10.45
C LEU A 412 34.96 4.54 -11.28
N LYS A 413 34.76 4.65 -12.60
CA LYS A 413 35.63 5.47 -13.47
C LYS A 413 35.60 6.95 -13.11
N GLN A 414 34.43 7.47 -12.75
CA GLN A 414 34.32 8.86 -12.28
C GLN A 414 35.14 9.10 -11.00
N LEU A 415 35.12 8.16 -10.04
CA LEU A 415 35.94 8.25 -8.83
C LEU A 415 37.44 8.11 -9.13
N GLU A 416 37.82 7.22 -10.06
CA GLU A 416 39.22 7.09 -10.52
C GLU A 416 39.72 8.42 -11.11
N GLU A 417 38.98 8.99 -12.05
CA GLU A 417 39.36 10.24 -12.73
C GLU A 417 39.47 11.41 -11.76
N GLU A 418 38.54 11.52 -10.81
CA GLU A 418 38.49 12.65 -9.89
C GLU A 418 39.54 12.59 -8.78
N PHE A 419 39.76 11.41 -8.18
CA PHE A 419 40.66 11.25 -7.03
C PHE A 419 42.03 10.65 -7.41
N SER A 420 42.26 10.37 -8.71
CA SER A 420 43.49 9.74 -9.22
C SER A 420 43.82 8.42 -8.52
N LEU A 421 42.79 7.66 -8.17
CA LEU A 421 42.90 6.35 -7.53
C LEU A 421 42.84 5.24 -8.58
N SER A 422 43.57 4.14 -8.37
CA SER A 422 43.54 3.00 -9.29
C SER A 422 42.14 2.37 -9.35
N TYR A 423 41.58 2.24 -10.55
CA TYR A 423 40.30 1.55 -10.78
C TYR A 423 40.27 0.14 -10.18
N ASP A 424 41.37 -0.61 -10.29
CA ASP A 424 41.44 -1.98 -9.76
C ASP A 424 41.32 -2.00 -8.23
N VAL A 425 41.90 -1.00 -7.55
CA VAL A 425 41.79 -0.83 -6.09
C VAL A 425 40.36 -0.47 -5.71
N LEU A 426 39.75 0.51 -6.38
CA LEU A 426 38.35 0.89 -6.14
C LEU A 426 37.38 -0.28 -6.35
N LYS A 427 37.62 -1.07 -7.40
CA LYS A 427 36.82 -2.26 -7.69
C LYS A 427 36.99 -3.35 -6.65
N GLN A 428 38.22 -3.58 -6.16
CA GLN A 428 38.47 -4.52 -5.07
C GLN A 428 37.77 -4.07 -3.79
N GLU A 429 37.94 -2.82 -3.38
CA GLU A 429 37.33 -2.26 -2.17
C GLU A 429 35.79 -2.33 -2.23
N MET A 430 35.20 -1.99 -3.38
CA MET A 430 33.76 -2.16 -3.60
C MET A 430 33.34 -3.63 -3.43
N GLN A 431 34.10 -4.58 -3.96
CA GLN A 431 33.80 -6.02 -3.81
C GLN A 431 33.94 -6.47 -2.36
N GLU A 432 34.92 -5.97 -1.63
CA GLU A 432 35.08 -6.22 -0.19
C GLU A 432 33.90 -5.63 0.59
N HIS A 433 33.40 -4.43 0.26
CA HIS A 433 32.16 -3.90 0.81
C HIS A 433 30.93 -4.76 0.47
N VAL A 434 30.83 -5.31 -0.75
CA VAL A 434 29.78 -6.27 -1.09
C VAL A 434 29.91 -7.54 -0.25
N GLN A 435 31.11 -8.09 -0.10
CA GLN A 435 31.35 -9.30 0.69
C GLN A 435 31.10 -9.06 2.18
N ASN A 436 31.55 -7.93 2.74
CA ASN A 436 31.36 -7.54 4.12
C ASN A 436 29.91 -7.19 4.41
N SER A 437 29.20 -6.52 3.50
CA SER A 437 27.76 -6.28 3.63
C SER A 437 26.96 -7.56 3.47
N VAL A 438 27.37 -8.50 2.60
CA VAL A 438 26.80 -9.85 2.52
C VAL A 438 27.10 -10.62 3.81
N GLN A 439 28.30 -10.58 4.38
CA GLN A 439 28.65 -11.26 5.63
C GLN A 439 27.98 -10.63 6.86
N ALA A 440 27.85 -9.30 6.91
CA ALA A 440 27.15 -8.57 7.95
C ALA A 440 25.64 -8.78 7.84
N ARG A 441 25.06 -8.75 6.62
CA ARG A 441 23.70 -9.22 6.37
C ARG A 441 23.54 -10.69 6.66
N THR A 442 24.54 -11.54 6.46
CA THR A 442 24.49 -12.97 6.79
C THR A 442 24.60 -13.19 8.30
N LYS A 443 25.34 -12.36 9.06
CA LYS A 443 25.37 -12.40 10.53
C LYS A 443 24.09 -11.83 11.13
N GLN A 444 23.57 -10.73 10.59
CA GLN A 444 22.35 -10.08 11.04
C GLN A 444 21.10 -10.87 10.59
N GLN A 445 21.10 -11.43 9.37
CA GLN A 445 20.18 -12.50 8.98
C GLN A 445 20.38 -13.67 9.90
N ASN A 446 21.56 -14.26 10.14
CA ASN A 446 21.71 -15.39 11.07
C ASN A 446 21.25 -15.10 12.51
N GLN A 447 21.24 -13.84 12.98
CA GLN A 447 20.66 -13.43 14.26
C GLN A 447 19.13 -13.22 14.18
N LEU A 448 18.63 -12.60 13.13
CA LEU A 448 17.19 -12.47 12.81
C LEU A 448 16.58 -13.80 12.31
N GLN A 449 17.40 -14.76 11.90
CA GLN A 449 17.11 -16.14 11.50
C GLN A 449 17.25 -17.05 12.74
N ARG A 450 18.12 -16.77 13.71
CA ARG A 450 17.92 -17.37 15.05
C ARG A 450 16.62 -16.89 15.71
N LYS A 451 16.25 -15.62 15.43
CA LYS A 451 14.90 -15.02 15.38
C LYS A 451 13.73 -15.82 14.75
N GLU A 452 13.83 -15.95 13.42
CA GLU A 452 12.75 -16.24 12.46
C GLU A 452 12.96 -17.55 11.66
N THR A 453 14.08 -18.25 11.80
CA THR A 453 14.33 -19.63 11.28
C THR A 453 13.73 -20.69 12.20
N VAL A 454 12.97 -20.26 13.20
CA VAL A 454 11.85 -21.05 13.72
C VAL A 454 10.63 -20.98 12.77
N LYS A 455 10.56 -20.04 11.83
CA LYS A 455 9.33 -19.77 11.04
C LYS A 455 9.40 -19.91 9.53
N GLN A 456 10.46 -19.61 8.78
CA GLN A 456 10.36 -19.68 7.29
C GLN A 456 11.66 -20.04 6.56
N VAL A 457 11.96 -21.33 6.47
CA VAL A 457 12.61 -21.89 5.26
C VAL A 457 11.46 -22.18 4.30
N LYS A 458 11.60 -21.89 2.99
CA LYS A 458 10.68 -22.38 1.95
C LYS A 458 10.59 -23.90 2.11
N ARG A 459 9.58 -24.36 2.83
CA ARG A 459 9.33 -25.76 3.13
C ARG A 459 9.01 -26.38 1.78
N MET A 460 9.87 -27.25 1.25
CA MET A 460 9.39 -28.18 0.23
C MET A 460 8.14 -28.82 0.83
N MET A 461 6.99 -28.59 0.21
CA MET A 461 5.73 -29.10 0.72
C MET A 461 5.92 -30.57 1.00
N SER A 462 5.68 -30.97 2.25
CA SER A 462 5.65 -32.37 2.59
C SER A 462 4.61 -33.07 1.71
N ALA A 463 4.77 -34.38 1.49
CA ALA A 463 3.79 -35.13 0.72
C ALA A 463 2.35 -35.00 1.29
N GLY A 464 2.20 -34.73 2.60
CA GLY A 464 0.92 -34.39 3.22
C GLY A 464 0.40 -33.00 2.82
N GLU A 465 1.22 -31.96 2.95
CA GLU A 465 0.82 -30.60 2.54
C GLU A 465 0.49 -30.51 1.04
N LYS A 466 1.23 -31.25 0.19
CA LYS A 466 0.93 -31.33 -1.25
C LYS A 466 -0.41 -32.02 -1.49
N ALA A 467 -0.69 -33.12 -0.79
CA ALA A 467 -1.97 -33.83 -0.87
C ALA A 467 -3.13 -32.92 -0.45
N GLU A 468 -2.99 -32.19 0.66
CA GLU A 468 -4.01 -31.24 1.12
C GLU A 468 -4.23 -30.11 0.10
N SER A 469 -3.16 -29.56 -0.47
CA SER A 469 -3.27 -28.54 -1.52
C SER A 469 -3.94 -29.06 -2.79
N ASP A 470 -3.63 -30.29 -3.22
CA ASP A 470 -4.25 -30.92 -4.40
C ASP A 470 -5.75 -31.18 -4.14
N LEU A 471 -6.11 -31.65 -2.94
CA LEU A 471 -7.51 -31.89 -2.56
C LEU A 471 -8.32 -30.59 -2.51
N ILE A 472 -7.86 -29.55 -1.80
CA ILE A 472 -8.59 -28.27 -1.75
C ILE A 472 -8.77 -27.68 -3.16
N ALA A 473 -7.74 -27.80 -4.00
CA ALA A 473 -7.84 -27.37 -5.39
C ALA A 473 -8.88 -28.19 -6.18
N ALA A 474 -9.00 -29.50 -5.96
CA ALA A 474 -10.06 -30.30 -6.57
C ALA A 474 -11.46 -29.94 -6.04
N MET A 475 -11.60 -29.76 -4.72
CA MET A 475 -12.86 -29.39 -4.05
C MET A 475 -13.41 -28.04 -4.53
N LEU A 476 -12.54 -27.08 -4.85
CA LEU A 476 -12.93 -25.79 -5.44
C LEU A 476 -13.66 -25.95 -6.78
N HIS A 477 -13.40 -27.02 -7.53
CA HIS A 477 -13.91 -27.26 -8.89
C HIS A 477 -14.88 -28.45 -9.00
N SER A 478 -15.19 -29.15 -7.90
CA SER A 478 -16.19 -30.22 -7.89
C SER A 478 -16.86 -30.36 -6.52
N LYS A 479 -18.20 -30.33 -6.55
CA LYS A 479 -19.05 -30.58 -5.40
C LYS A 479 -18.98 -32.04 -4.96
N GLU A 480 -18.99 -32.96 -5.91
CA GLU A 480 -18.93 -34.41 -5.67
C GLU A 480 -17.66 -34.80 -4.93
N VAL A 481 -16.51 -34.28 -5.37
CA VAL A 481 -15.22 -34.49 -4.68
C VAL A 481 -15.27 -33.92 -3.27
N THR A 482 -15.92 -32.77 -3.07
CA THR A 482 -16.04 -32.15 -1.75
C THR A 482 -16.86 -33.00 -0.78
N GLU A 483 -18.01 -33.52 -1.22
CA GLU A 483 -18.88 -34.41 -0.43
C GLU A 483 -18.15 -35.73 -0.08
N GLU A 484 -17.43 -36.33 -1.03
CA GLU A 484 -16.65 -37.54 -0.76
C GLU A 484 -15.53 -37.32 0.25
N ILE A 485 -14.84 -36.18 0.16
CA ILE A 485 -13.75 -35.83 1.07
C ILE A 485 -14.30 -35.51 2.47
N GLU A 486 -15.46 -34.85 2.58
CA GLU A 486 -16.12 -34.64 3.87
C GLU A 486 -16.41 -35.96 4.59
N LEU A 487 -16.94 -36.96 3.85
CA LEU A 487 -17.23 -38.28 4.40
C LEU A 487 -15.97 -39.06 4.80
N ARG A 488 -14.88 -38.95 4.01
CA ARG A 488 -13.64 -39.74 4.23
C ARG A 488 -12.72 -39.13 5.29
N ILE A 489 -12.48 -37.83 5.24
CA ILE A 489 -11.49 -37.15 6.10
C ILE A 489 -12.10 -36.09 7.02
N GLY A 490 -13.32 -35.63 6.76
CA GLY A 490 -13.98 -34.57 7.54
C GLY A 490 -13.07 -33.34 7.70
N SER A 491 -12.72 -33.02 8.94
CA SER A 491 -11.85 -31.89 9.29
C SER A 491 -10.39 -32.29 9.57
N ALA A 492 -9.91 -33.45 9.13
CA ALA A 492 -8.61 -34.02 9.50
C ALA A 492 -7.38 -33.42 8.78
N PHE A 493 -7.56 -32.32 8.03
CA PHE A 493 -6.48 -31.54 7.44
C PHE A 493 -5.48 -31.09 8.52
N GLN A 494 -4.20 -31.26 8.25
CA GLN A 494 -3.10 -30.94 9.16
C GLN A 494 -2.66 -29.48 9.05
N HIS A 495 -2.79 -28.88 7.86
CA HIS A 495 -2.49 -27.47 7.65
C HIS A 495 -3.72 -26.61 7.97
N GLU A 496 -3.58 -25.68 8.94
CA GLU A 496 -4.68 -24.84 9.45
C GLU A 496 -5.41 -24.08 8.32
N THR A 497 -4.67 -23.49 7.37
CA THR A 497 -5.24 -22.82 6.20
C THR A 497 -6.11 -23.74 5.33
N TYR A 498 -5.67 -24.98 5.06
CA TYR A 498 -6.44 -25.93 4.25
C TYR A 498 -7.64 -26.48 5.01
N GLN A 499 -7.50 -26.68 6.32
CA GLN A 499 -8.61 -27.05 7.19
C GLN A 499 -9.71 -25.98 7.19
N ALA A 500 -9.34 -24.70 7.31
CA ALA A 500 -10.27 -23.58 7.25
C ALA A 500 -10.96 -23.48 5.88
N LEU A 501 -10.20 -23.61 4.79
CA LEU A 501 -10.77 -23.62 3.43
C LEU A 501 -11.71 -24.80 3.20
N ALA A 502 -11.38 -26.00 3.68
CA ALA A 502 -12.26 -27.17 3.61
C ALA A 502 -13.57 -26.92 4.35
N ALA A 503 -13.53 -26.39 5.57
CA ALA A 503 -14.73 -26.08 6.34
C ALA A 503 -15.63 -25.04 5.65
N LEU A 504 -15.03 -24.01 5.04
CA LEU A 504 -15.76 -23.03 4.25
C LEU A 504 -16.37 -23.67 3.00
N LEU A 505 -15.67 -24.58 2.32
CA LEU A 505 -16.18 -25.30 1.15
C LEU A 505 -17.34 -26.23 1.51
N TYR A 506 -17.25 -26.98 2.61
CA TYR A 506 -18.36 -27.81 3.10
C TYR A 506 -19.59 -26.95 3.38
N SER A 507 -19.42 -25.82 4.08
CA SER A 507 -20.51 -24.89 4.35
C SER A 507 -21.09 -24.29 3.06
N TYR A 508 -20.25 -24.00 2.07
CA TYR A 508 -20.66 -23.43 0.78
C TYR A 508 -21.53 -24.40 0.00
N TYR A 509 -21.12 -25.67 -0.16
CA TYR A 509 -21.92 -26.65 -0.88
C TYR A 509 -23.15 -27.13 -0.10
N ALA A 510 -23.07 -27.20 1.24
CA ALA A 510 -24.22 -27.52 2.09
C ALA A 510 -25.32 -26.46 2.02
N ALA A 511 -24.97 -25.20 1.75
CA ALA A 511 -25.93 -24.12 1.49
C ALA A 511 -26.62 -24.22 0.12
N GLY A 512 -26.28 -25.22 -0.70
CA GLY A 512 -26.89 -25.50 -2.00
C GLY A 512 -26.25 -24.77 -3.17
N HIS A 513 -25.08 -24.16 -2.99
CA HIS A 513 -24.35 -23.53 -4.09
C HIS A 513 -23.76 -24.57 -5.07
N GLU A 514 -23.65 -24.18 -6.33
CA GLU A 514 -23.00 -24.97 -7.39
C GLU A 514 -21.48 -24.76 -7.39
N SER A 515 -20.74 -25.59 -8.14
CA SER A 515 -19.28 -25.42 -8.25
C SER A 515 -18.91 -24.16 -9.04
N ASP A 516 -18.51 -23.12 -8.32
CA ASP A 516 -18.07 -21.85 -8.86
C ASP A 516 -16.97 -21.24 -7.96
N PRO A 517 -15.68 -21.42 -8.30
CA PRO A 517 -14.57 -20.86 -7.54
C PRO A 517 -14.64 -19.34 -7.37
N SER A 518 -15.21 -18.63 -8.35
CA SER A 518 -15.33 -17.17 -8.30
C SER A 518 -16.40 -16.72 -7.31
N ALA A 519 -17.52 -17.44 -7.21
CA ALA A 519 -18.55 -17.20 -6.21
C ALA A 519 -18.05 -17.57 -4.81
N PHE A 520 -17.38 -18.72 -4.68
CA PHE A 520 -16.82 -19.16 -3.41
C PHE A 520 -15.87 -18.11 -2.80
N LEU A 521 -15.00 -17.51 -3.62
CA LEU A 521 -14.07 -16.48 -3.13
C LEU A 521 -14.79 -15.26 -2.51
N GLU A 522 -16.01 -14.94 -2.89
CA GLU A 522 -16.76 -13.81 -2.30
C GLU A 522 -17.21 -14.10 -0.88
N THR A 523 -17.48 -15.36 -0.56
CA THR A 523 -17.88 -15.79 0.79
C THR A 523 -16.70 -15.81 1.76
N VAL A 524 -15.46 -15.82 1.25
CA VAL A 524 -14.24 -15.78 2.06
C VAL A 524 -13.89 -14.33 2.44
N HIS A 525 -14.02 -14.03 3.74
CA HIS A 525 -13.74 -12.70 4.29
C HIS A 525 -12.27 -12.49 4.70
N ASP A 526 -11.56 -13.57 5.07
CA ASP A 526 -10.15 -13.49 5.43
C ASP A 526 -9.26 -13.31 4.18
N ALA A 527 -8.38 -12.32 4.21
CA ALA A 527 -7.56 -11.94 3.06
C ALA A 527 -6.52 -13.01 2.69
N GLU A 528 -5.93 -13.70 3.67
CA GLU A 528 -4.91 -14.73 3.46
C GLU A 528 -5.55 -16.02 2.91
N LEU A 529 -6.72 -16.40 3.45
CA LEU A 529 -7.51 -17.51 2.92
C LEU A 529 -7.97 -17.24 1.49
N LYS A 530 -8.46 -16.01 1.20
CA LYS A 530 -8.90 -15.60 -0.15
C LYS A 530 -7.77 -15.67 -1.17
N GLN A 531 -6.57 -15.16 -0.83
CA GLN A 531 -5.40 -15.26 -1.71
C GLN A 531 -5.00 -16.72 -1.95
N THR A 532 -4.98 -17.54 -0.90
CA THR A 532 -4.65 -18.97 -1.00
C THR A 532 -5.66 -19.72 -1.88
N ALA A 533 -6.96 -19.47 -1.68
CA ALA A 533 -8.03 -20.06 -2.48
C ALA A 533 -7.95 -19.63 -3.96
N ALA A 534 -7.64 -18.36 -4.25
CA ALA A 534 -7.46 -17.89 -5.62
C ALA A 534 -6.26 -18.57 -6.31
N ALA A 535 -5.15 -18.73 -5.59
CA ALA A 535 -3.97 -19.45 -6.08
C ALA A 535 -4.27 -20.94 -6.37
N LEU A 536 -4.98 -21.62 -5.47
CA LEU A 536 -5.37 -23.02 -5.62
C LEU A 536 -6.39 -23.20 -6.75
N ALA A 537 -7.36 -22.30 -6.87
CA ALA A 537 -8.34 -22.31 -7.96
C ALA A 537 -7.66 -22.17 -9.33
N MET A 538 -6.54 -21.43 -9.41
CA MET A 538 -5.76 -21.28 -10.64
C MET A 538 -4.94 -22.51 -11.04
N LYS A 539 -4.63 -23.40 -10.08
CA LYS A 539 -3.88 -24.63 -10.33
C LYS A 539 -4.57 -25.50 -11.38
N GLN A 540 -3.79 -26.13 -12.25
CA GLN A 540 -4.29 -27.19 -13.13
C GLN A 540 -4.29 -28.48 -12.32
N VAL A 541 -5.47 -28.88 -11.88
CA VAL A 541 -5.68 -30.20 -11.26
C VAL A 541 -6.37 -31.09 -12.28
N HIS A 542 -5.95 -32.36 -12.37
CA HIS A 542 -6.75 -33.36 -13.07
C HIS A 542 -8.01 -33.60 -12.26
N LEU A 543 -9.15 -33.10 -12.76
CA LEU A 543 -10.45 -33.20 -12.09
C LEU A 543 -10.98 -34.64 -12.04
N ASP A 544 -10.45 -35.53 -12.89
CA ASP A 544 -10.67 -36.98 -12.81
C ASP A 544 -9.73 -37.60 -11.77
N LEU A 545 -9.97 -37.29 -10.48
CA LEU A 545 -9.35 -38.04 -9.40
C LEU A 545 -10.09 -39.38 -9.30
N SER A 546 -9.43 -40.48 -9.69
CA SER A 546 -10.01 -41.81 -9.48
C SER A 546 -10.18 -42.08 -7.98
N GLU A 547 -11.13 -42.95 -7.63
CA GLU A 547 -11.40 -43.34 -6.25
C GLU A 547 -10.13 -43.79 -5.49
N GLN A 548 -9.21 -44.45 -6.21
CA GLN A 548 -7.90 -44.88 -5.69
C GLN A 548 -6.98 -43.71 -5.32
N VAL A 549 -7.02 -42.61 -6.08
CA VAL A 549 -6.20 -41.41 -5.81
C VAL A 549 -6.75 -40.64 -4.62
N LEU A 550 -8.08 -40.54 -4.49
CA LEU A 550 -8.72 -39.95 -3.31
C LEU A 550 -8.40 -40.75 -2.04
N ASP A 551 -8.42 -42.08 -2.11
CA ASP A 551 -8.03 -42.96 -1.01
C ASP A 551 -6.56 -42.84 -0.63
N ASP A 552 -5.68 -42.64 -1.61
CA ASP A 552 -4.26 -42.42 -1.37
C ASP A 552 -4.01 -41.06 -0.68
N TYR A 553 -4.72 -40.00 -1.10
CA TYR A 553 -4.67 -38.71 -0.43
C TYR A 553 -5.25 -38.75 0.98
N ALA A 554 -6.40 -39.41 1.18
CA ALA A 554 -7.00 -39.59 2.51
C ALA A 554 -6.06 -40.36 3.45
N ARG A 555 -5.48 -41.48 2.98
CA ARG A 555 -4.47 -42.23 3.76
C ARG A 555 -3.22 -41.41 4.07
N GLN A 556 -2.80 -40.57 3.12
CA GLN A 556 -1.65 -39.68 3.32
C GLN A 556 -1.91 -38.65 4.42
N ILE A 557 -3.11 -38.07 4.48
CA ILE A 557 -3.52 -37.03 5.45
C ILE A 557 -3.85 -37.62 6.82
N MET A 558 -4.65 -38.70 6.87
CA MET A 558 -5.13 -39.26 8.14
C MET A 558 -4.11 -40.12 8.87
N HIS A 559 -3.22 -40.81 8.14
CA HIS A 559 -2.34 -41.80 8.73
C HIS A 559 -0.86 -41.45 8.55
N ARG A 560 -0.40 -41.20 7.32
CA ARG A 560 1.04 -41.07 7.04
C ARG A 560 1.65 -39.75 7.51
N ALA A 561 0.95 -38.62 7.32
CA ALA A 561 1.46 -37.31 7.74
C ALA A 561 1.52 -37.16 9.28
N PRO A 562 0.48 -37.51 10.06
CA PRO A 562 0.53 -37.47 11.53
C PRO A 562 1.58 -38.42 12.11
N ALA A 563 1.67 -39.65 11.60
CA ALA A 563 2.66 -40.62 12.04
C ALA A 563 4.10 -40.13 11.78
N LYS A 564 4.35 -39.49 10.63
CA LYS A 564 5.65 -38.89 10.32
C LYS A 564 5.99 -37.72 11.24
N LYS A 565 5.01 -36.89 11.61
CA LYS A 565 5.18 -35.79 12.57
C LYS A 565 5.53 -36.32 13.97
N GLN A 566 4.80 -37.33 14.45
CA GLN A 566 5.09 -37.99 15.74
C GLN A 566 6.49 -38.62 15.77
N ILE A 567 6.92 -39.25 14.66
CA ILE A 567 8.28 -39.80 14.54
C ILE A 567 9.33 -38.68 14.64
N GLN A 568 9.11 -37.53 14.00
CA GLN A 568 10.03 -36.39 14.07
C GLN A 568 10.10 -35.79 15.49
N GLU A 569 8.97 -35.66 16.17
CA GLU A 569 8.90 -35.21 17.57
C GLU A 569 9.65 -36.15 18.50
N LEU A 570 9.43 -37.47 18.37
CA LEU A 570 10.17 -38.48 19.15
C LEU A 570 11.67 -38.44 18.87
N GLN A 571 12.08 -38.26 17.61
CA GLN A 571 13.50 -38.07 17.26
C GLN A 571 14.12 -36.82 17.89
N GLN A 572 13.35 -35.75 18.05
CA GLN A 572 13.81 -34.53 18.68
C GLN A 572 13.94 -34.70 20.20
N LEU A 573 12.97 -35.35 20.85
CA LEU A 573 13.03 -35.69 22.27
C LEU A 573 14.23 -36.61 22.58
N MET A 574 14.49 -37.59 21.72
CA MET A 574 15.67 -38.46 21.84
C MET A 574 17.00 -37.72 21.71
N LYS A 575 17.05 -36.58 21.01
CA LYS A 575 18.26 -35.74 20.93
C LYS A 575 18.45 -34.86 22.16
N GLN A 576 17.40 -34.64 22.95
CA GLN A 576 17.38 -33.72 24.08
C GLN A 576 17.51 -34.44 25.43
N THR A 577 17.18 -35.73 25.50
CA THR A 577 17.32 -36.53 26.72
C THR A 577 18.64 -37.32 26.73
N SER A 578 19.23 -37.45 27.92
CA SER A 578 20.41 -38.31 28.18
C SER A 578 20.04 -39.56 28.98
N ASP A 579 18.75 -39.74 29.29
CA ASP A 579 18.24 -40.88 30.05
C ASP A 579 18.05 -42.11 29.13
N VAL A 580 18.70 -43.22 29.50
CA VAL A 580 18.72 -44.46 28.72
C VAL A 580 17.36 -45.16 28.70
N GLU A 581 16.55 -45.04 29.75
CA GLU A 581 15.21 -45.65 29.79
C GLU A 581 14.22 -44.87 28.91
N GLU A 582 14.27 -43.54 28.94
CA GLU A 582 13.46 -42.70 28.05
C GLU A 582 13.84 -42.92 26.58
N LEU A 583 15.13 -43.03 26.26
CA LEU A 583 15.59 -43.32 24.91
C LEU A 583 15.04 -44.65 24.38
N LYS A 584 15.01 -45.70 25.22
CA LYS A 584 14.42 -47.00 24.86
C LYS A 584 12.92 -46.90 24.65
N ALA A 585 12.21 -46.18 25.52
CA ALA A 585 10.77 -45.96 25.40
C ALA A 585 10.40 -45.20 24.11
N TYR A 586 11.11 -44.11 23.79
CA TYR A 586 10.90 -43.36 22.54
C TYR A 586 11.23 -44.19 21.30
N ALA A 587 12.31 -44.97 21.31
CA ALA A 587 12.68 -45.86 20.21
C ALA A 587 11.64 -46.96 19.96
N SER A 588 11.11 -47.59 21.03
CA SER A 588 10.04 -48.60 20.92
C SER A 588 8.76 -48.01 20.32
N LYS A 589 8.35 -46.84 20.82
CA LYS A 589 7.17 -46.12 20.32
C LYS A 589 7.33 -45.71 18.85
N MET A 590 8.53 -45.31 18.42
CA MET A 590 8.82 -45.02 17.01
C MET A 590 8.71 -46.27 16.12
N LEU A 591 9.15 -47.45 16.59
CA LEU A 591 9.03 -48.71 15.84
C LEU A 591 7.56 -49.13 15.69
N GLU A 592 6.76 -48.99 16.75
CA GLU A 592 5.32 -49.25 16.70
C GLU A 592 4.60 -48.33 15.70
N ILE A 593 4.94 -47.03 15.68
CA ILE A 593 4.36 -46.08 14.73
C ILE A 593 4.76 -46.44 13.29
N LYS A 594 6.04 -46.81 13.05
CA LYS A 594 6.51 -47.24 11.72
C LYS A 594 5.83 -48.52 11.23
N ALA A 595 5.57 -49.47 12.12
CA ALA A 595 4.88 -50.71 11.80
C ALA A 595 3.40 -50.49 11.39
N LYS A 596 2.77 -49.44 11.92
CA LYS A 596 1.40 -49.03 11.56
C LYS A 596 1.30 -48.17 10.28
N MET A 597 2.44 -47.74 9.72
CA MET A 597 2.51 -46.94 8.49
C MET A 597 2.64 -47.78 7.20
N GLN A 598 3.07 -49.03 7.33
CA GLN A 598 3.12 -50.04 6.25
C GLN A 598 1.74 -50.64 6.07
#